data_AF-A0A1S3RBQ6-F1
#
_entry.id   AF-A0A1S3RBQ6-F1
#
_cell.length_a   1.000
_cell.length_b   1.000
_cell.length_c   1.000
_cell.angle_alpha   90.00
_cell.angle_beta   90.00
_cell.angle_gamma   90.00
#
_symmetry.space_group_name_H-M   'P 1'
#
loop_
_entity.id
_entity.type
_entity.pdbx_description
1 polymer ?
#
loop_
_entity_poly.entity_id
_entity_poly.type
_entity_poly.pdbx_seq_one_letter_code
_entity_poly.pdbx_strand_id
1 'polypeptide(L)'
;MPIRLAKSVCLSDRTKLSAEKMEDSVKAESAADGGGLVNAEKEPEDTLSPTDLSELLAAGTKEVHEKAENTQFVKDFLRGRIRKELFKLGDVALYYTYEAMEEEIERNKDHPDFSPLYFPELNRRDALSRDLDYFYGEDWREQVSCSPATQRYVERIHQVGQEEPVLLVAHAYTRYMGDLSGGQVLKKVAQRALKLPSTGEGVY
;
A
#
# COMPACT_ATOMS: atom_id res chain seq x y z
N MET A 1 12.47 -11.50 7.82
CA MET A 1 12.80 -11.43 6.38
C MET A 1 11.73 -10.76 5.49
N PRO A 2 10.40 -10.73 5.77
CA PRO A 2 9.41 -10.15 4.84
C PRO A 2 9.47 -8.61 4.72
N ILE A 3 9.88 -7.91 5.79
CA ILE A 3 10.09 -6.44 5.78
C ILE A 3 11.20 -6.02 4.82
N ARG A 4 12.14 -6.91 4.47
CA ARG A 4 13.24 -6.58 3.54
C ARG A 4 12.77 -6.53 2.09
N LEU A 5 11.80 -7.35 1.69
CA LEU A 5 11.28 -7.36 0.32
C LEU A 5 10.40 -6.12 0.06
N ALA A 6 9.49 -5.80 0.99
CA ALA A 6 8.67 -4.58 0.92
C ALA A 6 9.52 -3.29 1.00
N LYS A 7 10.59 -3.29 1.80
CA LYS A 7 11.56 -2.18 1.81
C LYS A 7 12.37 -2.12 0.52
N SER A 8 12.72 -3.25 -0.09
CA SER A 8 13.50 -3.28 -1.34
C SER A 8 12.75 -2.55 -2.46
N VAL A 9 11.47 -2.89 -2.65
CA VAL A 9 10.59 -2.24 -3.64
C VAL A 9 10.38 -0.75 -3.35
N CYS A 10 10.26 -0.36 -2.07
CA CYS A 10 10.04 1.04 -1.69
C CYS A 10 11.33 1.90 -1.72
N LEU A 11 12.50 1.29 -1.48
CA LEU A 11 13.79 1.99 -1.58
C LEU A 11 14.26 2.14 -3.03
N SER A 12 13.98 1.18 -3.91
CA SER A 12 14.35 1.24 -5.33
C SER A 12 13.72 2.46 -6.03
N ASP A 13 12.48 2.80 -5.68
CA ASP A 13 11.78 3.97 -6.22
C ASP A 13 12.42 5.30 -5.79
N ARG A 14 12.86 5.42 -4.53
CA ARG A 14 13.55 6.63 -4.05
C ARG A 14 14.93 6.83 -4.69
N THR A 15 15.64 5.74 -4.97
CA THR A 15 16.95 5.81 -5.63
C THR A 15 16.83 6.13 -7.12
N LYS A 16 15.83 5.58 -7.85
CA LYS A 16 15.60 5.90 -9.27
C LYS A 16 15.23 7.39 -9.46
N LEU A 17 14.35 7.94 -8.62
CA LEU A 17 13.99 9.38 -8.62
C LEU A 17 15.15 10.34 -8.30
N SER A 18 16.19 9.87 -7.60
CA SER A 18 17.40 10.65 -7.30
C SER A 18 18.47 10.52 -8.39
N ALA A 19 18.53 9.36 -9.07
CA ALA A 19 19.46 9.09 -10.16
C ALA A 19 19.07 9.84 -11.45
N GLU A 20 17.78 9.89 -11.80
CA GLU A 20 17.30 10.67 -12.97
C GLU A 20 17.61 12.16 -12.85
N LYS A 21 17.76 12.70 -11.63
CA LYS A 21 18.17 14.08 -11.37
C LYS A 21 19.68 14.32 -11.44
N MET A 22 20.48 13.26 -11.43
CA MET A 22 21.94 13.33 -11.42
C MET A 22 22.55 13.00 -12.79
N GLU A 23 21.85 12.22 -13.62
CA GLU A 23 22.28 11.86 -14.98
C GLU A 23 22.29 13.03 -15.97
N ASP A 24 21.61 14.14 -15.66
CA ASP A 24 21.63 15.36 -16.49
C ASP A 24 22.91 16.20 -16.31
N SER A 25 23.90 15.73 -15.51
CA SER A 25 25.06 16.55 -15.17
C SER A 25 26.44 15.89 -15.19
N VAL A 26 26.61 14.63 -15.65
CA VAL A 26 27.96 14.03 -15.77
C VAL A 26 28.11 13.22 -17.06
N LYS A 27 28.50 13.90 -18.14
CA LYS A 27 29.19 13.30 -19.29
C LYS A 27 30.59 13.90 -19.37
N ALA A 28 31.58 13.24 -18.78
CA ALA A 28 32.98 13.40 -19.14
C ALA A 28 33.85 12.28 -18.52
N GLU A 29 34.60 11.64 -19.42
CA GLU A 29 35.89 10.93 -19.20
C GLU A 29 35.92 9.44 -18.80
N SER A 30 37.01 8.83 -19.27
CA SER A 30 37.13 7.46 -19.76
C SER A 30 38.30 6.69 -19.12
N ALA A 31 38.08 5.39 -18.94
CA ALA A 31 38.93 4.23 -19.29
C ALA A 31 40.09 3.71 -18.39
N ALA A 32 40.10 2.36 -18.34
CA ALA A 32 41.17 1.35 -18.09
C ALA A 32 41.67 1.20 -16.62
N ASP A 33 42.00 0.03 -16.05
CA ASP A 33 42.32 -1.33 -16.51
C ASP A 33 42.31 -2.31 -15.30
N GLY A 34 42.16 -3.62 -15.55
CA GLY A 34 42.96 -4.67 -14.86
C GLY A 34 42.46 -5.38 -13.59
N GLY A 35 41.86 -6.57 -13.78
CA GLY A 35 42.36 -7.81 -13.14
C GLY A 35 41.68 -8.37 -11.87
N GLY A 36 41.27 -9.65 -11.93
CA GLY A 36 41.19 -10.52 -10.75
C GLY A 36 39.94 -11.42 -10.66
N LEU A 37 40.00 -12.61 -11.25
CA LEU A 37 39.02 -13.69 -11.07
C LEU A 37 39.14 -14.29 -9.65
N VAL A 38 38.08 -14.16 -8.85
CA VAL A 38 37.81 -15.05 -7.72
C VAL A 38 36.36 -15.52 -7.83
N ASN A 39 36.18 -16.81 -8.15
CA ASN A 39 34.87 -17.46 -8.15
C ASN A 39 34.44 -17.66 -6.70
N ALA A 40 33.62 -16.73 -6.20
CA ALA A 40 32.75 -16.98 -5.06
C ALA A 40 31.41 -17.42 -5.63
N GLU A 41 30.97 -18.64 -5.30
CA GLU A 41 29.62 -19.11 -5.57
C GLU A 41 28.65 -18.17 -4.81
N LYS A 42 28.13 -17.21 -5.56
CA LYS A 42 27.12 -16.26 -5.11
C LYS A 42 25.80 -17.03 -5.12
N GLU A 43 25.21 -17.23 -3.93
CA GLU A 43 23.77 -17.48 -3.76
C GLU A 43 23.00 -16.67 -4.82
N PRO A 44 21.97 -17.23 -5.49
CA PRO A 44 21.33 -16.56 -6.62
C PRO A 44 20.85 -15.19 -6.16
N GLU A 45 21.59 -14.18 -6.62
CA GLU A 45 21.28 -12.78 -6.39
C GLU A 45 19.95 -12.57 -7.10
N ASP A 46 18.92 -12.18 -6.35
CA ASP A 46 17.58 -11.86 -6.83
C ASP A 46 17.66 -10.66 -7.78
N THR A 47 18.17 -10.91 -8.99
CA THR A 47 18.30 -9.93 -10.05
C THR A 47 16.90 -9.71 -10.59
N LEU A 48 16.23 -8.71 -10.02
CA LEU A 48 14.93 -8.25 -10.49
C LEU A 48 15.03 -7.97 -11.99
N SER A 49 14.21 -8.69 -12.77
CA SER A 49 14.15 -8.52 -14.22
C SER A 49 13.21 -7.36 -14.54
N PRO A 50 13.40 -6.61 -15.65
CA PRO A 50 12.48 -5.56 -16.10
C PRO A 50 11.06 -6.05 -16.48
N THR A 51 10.72 -7.27 -16.08
CA THR A 51 9.45 -7.99 -16.30
C THR A 51 8.81 -8.51 -15.01
N ASP A 52 9.36 -8.20 -13.84
CA ASP A 52 8.80 -8.69 -12.58
C ASP A 52 7.43 -8.06 -12.30
N LEU A 53 6.51 -8.85 -11.74
CA LEU A 53 5.14 -8.43 -11.52
C LEU A 53 5.04 -7.14 -10.69
N SER A 54 5.90 -6.95 -9.70
CA SER A 54 5.93 -5.72 -8.89
C SER A 54 6.29 -4.48 -9.70
N GLU A 55 7.22 -4.59 -10.64
CA GLU A 55 7.59 -3.47 -11.52
C GLU A 55 6.47 -3.17 -12.54
N LEU A 56 5.84 -4.22 -13.07
CA LEU A 56 4.69 -4.09 -13.97
C LEU A 56 3.48 -3.44 -13.28
N LEU A 57 3.20 -3.81 -12.03
CA LEU A 57 2.12 -3.19 -11.24
C LEU A 57 2.44 -1.72 -10.93
N ALA A 58 3.67 -1.40 -10.54
CA ALA A 58 4.09 -0.02 -10.26
C ALA A 58 3.99 0.85 -11.53
N ALA A 59 4.54 0.37 -12.65
CA ALA A 59 4.49 1.07 -13.92
C ALA A 59 3.05 1.22 -14.44
N GLY A 60 2.27 0.14 -14.40
CA GLY A 60 0.89 0.11 -14.89
C GLY A 60 -0.08 0.96 -14.08
N THR A 61 0.23 1.24 -12.80
CA THR A 61 -0.61 2.07 -11.92
C THR A 61 -0.11 3.50 -11.76
N LYS A 62 1.07 3.85 -12.30
CA LYS A 62 1.70 5.17 -12.12
C LYS A 62 0.77 6.34 -12.46
N GLU A 63 0.14 6.32 -13.63
CA GLU A 63 -0.71 7.44 -14.07
C GLU A 63 -1.95 7.60 -13.17
N VAL A 64 -2.60 6.51 -12.78
CA VAL A 64 -3.78 6.57 -11.91
C VAL A 64 -3.39 6.93 -10.47
N HIS A 65 -2.22 6.50 -10.00
CA HIS A 65 -1.65 6.91 -8.73
C HIS A 65 -1.40 8.42 -8.69
N GLU A 66 -0.72 8.98 -9.70
CA GLU A 66 -0.49 10.42 -9.81
C GLU A 66 -1.80 11.21 -9.85
N LYS A 67 -2.82 10.71 -10.56
CA LYS A 67 -4.16 11.33 -10.56
C LYS A 67 -4.80 11.29 -9.17
N ALA A 68 -4.72 10.17 -8.47
CA ALA A 68 -5.28 10.00 -7.12
C ALA A 68 -4.63 10.97 -6.11
N GLU A 69 -3.30 11.09 -6.11
CA GLU A 69 -2.56 12.02 -5.26
C GLU A 69 -2.86 13.49 -5.58
N ASN A 70 -3.18 13.79 -6.84
CA ASN A 70 -3.48 15.14 -7.29
C ASN A 70 -4.92 15.59 -7.07
N THR A 71 -5.78 14.75 -6.51
CA THR A 71 -7.14 15.14 -6.13
C THR A 71 -7.12 16.25 -5.08
N GLN A 72 -8.13 17.11 -5.11
CA GLN A 72 -8.25 18.20 -4.13
C GLN A 72 -8.33 17.66 -2.69
N PHE A 73 -8.99 16.51 -2.50
CA PHE A 73 -9.09 15.83 -1.22
C PHE A 73 -7.70 15.48 -0.65
N VAL A 74 -6.85 14.79 -1.42
CA VAL A 74 -5.50 14.40 -0.97
C VAL A 74 -4.62 15.62 -0.75
N LYS A 75 -4.70 16.62 -1.63
CA LYS A 75 -3.98 17.90 -1.49
C LYS A 75 -4.35 18.67 -0.23
N ASP A 76 -5.62 18.67 0.15
CA ASP A 76 -6.08 19.31 1.39
C ASP A 76 -5.70 18.48 2.61
N PHE A 77 -5.79 17.16 2.50
CA PHE A 77 -5.34 16.23 3.54
C PHE A 77 -3.87 16.47 3.88
N LEU A 78 -2.97 16.46 2.89
CA LEU A 78 -1.52 16.66 3.08
C LEU A 78 -1.17 18.02 3.68
N ARG A 79 -2.00 19.04 3.46
CA ARG A 79 -1.86 20.37 4.09
C ARG A 79 -2.42 20.43 5.51
N GLY A 80 -2.94 19.32 6.04
CA GLY A 80 -3.58 19.23 7.35
C GLY A 80 -4.96 19.87 7.40
N ARG A 81 -5.58 20.16 6.25
CA ARG A 81 -6.96 20.68 6.16
C ARG A 81 -7.95 19.51 6.19
N ILE A 82 -7.97 18.80 7.32
CA ILE A 82 -8.76 17.58 7.51
C ILE A 82 -10.01 17.91 8.34
N ARG A 83 -11.18 17.57 7.80
CA ARG A 83 -12.44 17.58 8.56
C ARG A 83 -12.60 16.24 9.27
N LYS A 84 -12.73 16.24 10.60
CA LYS A 84 -12.85 15.01 11.41
C LYS A 84 -13.94 14.07 10.90
N GLU A 85 -15.13 14.60 10.58
CA GLU A 85 -16.22 13.76 10.06
C GLU A 85 -15.90 13.12 8.70
N LEU A 86 -15.15 13.81 7.82
CA LEU A 86 -14.70 13.18 6.57
C LEU A 86 -13.64 12.12 6.80
N PHE A 87 -12.75 12.32 7.77
CA PHE A 87 -11.75 11.33 8.15
C PHE A 87 -12.44 10.05 8.63
N LYS A 88 -13.41 10.20 9.55
CA LYS A 88 -14.22 9.08 10.05
C LYS A 88 -14.97 8.33 8.94
N LEU A 89 -15.53 9.04 7.95
CA LEU A 89 -16.17 8.39 6.80
C LEU A 89 -15.17 7.64 5.91
N GLY A 90 -13.94 8.16 5.80
CA GLY A 90 -12.82 7.47 5.16
C GLY A 90 -12.52 6.15 5.85
N ASP A 91 -12.37 6.15 7.18
CA ASP A 91 -12.08 4.95 7.95
C ASP A 91 -13.20 3.91 7.84
N VAL A 92 -14.47 4.33 7.80
CA VAL A 92 -15.61 3.42 7.55
C VAL A 92 -15.48 2.79 6.16
N ALA A 93 -15.18 3.58 5.14
CA ALA A 93 -14.99 3.04 3.79
C ALA A 93 -13.81 2.06 3.71
N LEU A 94 -12.71 2.35 4.42
CA LEU A 94 -11.58 1.44 4.53
C LEU A 94 -11.98 0.16 5.26
N TYR A 95 -12.65 0.24 6.41
CA TYR A 95 -13.07 -0.93 7.18
C TYR A 95 -13.79 -1.96 6.29
N TYR A 96 -14.83 -1.55 5.57
CA TYR A 96 -15.57 -2.46 4.70
C TYR A 96 -14.72 -2.98 3.52
N THR A 97 -13.84 -2.14 2.97
CA THR A 97 -12.95 -2.56 1.87
C THR A 97 -11.97 -3.64 2.33
N TYR A 98 -11.31 -3.44 3.48
CA TYR A 98 -10.36 -4.42 4.03
C TYR A 98 -11.07 -5.65 4.57
N GLU A 99 -12.26 -5.53 5.16
CA GLU A 99 -13.05 -6.67 5.59
C GLU A 99 -13.35 -7.62 4.42
N ALA A 100 -13.85 -7.09 3.30
CA ALA A 100 -14.11 -7.88 2.10
C ALA A 100 -12.83 -8.46 1.49
N MET A 101 -11.77 -7.65 1.41
CA MET A 101 -10.49 -8.10 0.84
C MET A 101 -9.87 -9.21 1.68
N GLU A 102 -9.85 -9.06 3.00
CA GLU A 102 -9.26 -10.02 3.92
C GLU A 102 -10.09 -11.31 4.04
N GLU A 103 -11.42 -11.23 3.89
CA GLU A 103 -12.27 -12.42 3.74
C GLU A 103 -11.89 -13.22 2.50
N GLU A 104 -11.73 -12.57 1.34
CA GLU A 104 -11.38 -13.27 0.11
C GLU A 104 -9.92 -13.73 0.08
N ILE A 105 -9.00 -13.02 0.75
CA ILE A 105 -7.61 -13.47 0.96
C ILE A 105 -7.61 -14.76 1.79
N GLU A 106 -8.38 -14.79 2.88
CA GLU A 106 -8.47 -15.97 3.75
C GLU A 106 -9.12 -17.15 3.02
N ARG A 107 -10.16 -16.91 2.20
CA ARG A 107 -10.81 -17.93 1.36
C ARG A 107 -9.82 -18.58 0.39
N ASN A 108 -8.91 -17.78 -0.18
CA ASN A 108 -7.99 -18.20 -1.25
C ASN A 108 -6.56 -18.48 -0.78
N LYS A 109 -6.31 -18.51 0.54
CA LYS A 109 -4.96 -18.67 1.11
C LYS A 109 -4.21 -19.91 0.65
N ASP A 110 -4.93 -20.99 0.33
CA ASP A 110 -4.37 -22.27 -0.12
C ASP A 110 -4.34 -22.41 -1.66
N HIS A 111 -4.80 -21.39 -2.40
CA HIS A 111 -4.75 -21.41 -3.87
C HIS A 111 -3.28 -21.36 -4.33
N PRO A 112 -2.80 -22.30 -5.17
CA PRO A 112 -1.38 -22.41 -5.52
C PRO A 112 -0.75 -21.11 -6.01
N ASP A 113 -1.46 -20.39 -6.88
CA ASP A 113 -0.97 -19.14 -7.48
C ASP A 113 -1.16 -17.89 -6.60
N PHE A 114 -1.86 -17.99 -5.46
CA PHE A 114 -2.11 -16.87 -4.54
C PHE A 114 -1.39 -17.03 -3.21
N SER A 115 -1.22 -18.27 -2.73
CA SER A 115 -0.60 -18.59 -1.43
C SER A 115 0.75 -17.89 -1.14
N PRO A 116 1.64 -17.59 -2.12
CA PRO A 116 2.87 -16.84 -1.85
C PRO A 116 2.62 -15.39 -1.40
N LEU A 117 1.41 -14.87 -1.56
CA LEU A 117 0.98 -13.53 -1.21
C LEU A 117 0.15 -13.48 0.09
N TYR A 118 -0.05 -14.61 0.76
CA TYR A 118 -0.76 -14.68 2.02
C TYR A 118 0.13 -14.19 3.18
N PHE A 119 -0.06 -12.91 3.56
CA PHE A 119 0.64 -12.26 4.66
C PHE A 119 -0.36 -11.68 5.66
N PRO A 120 -0.89 -12.48 6.61
CA PRO A 120 -1.89 -12.01 7.58
C PRO A 120 -1.37 -10.89 8.49
N GLU A 121 -0.06 -10.66 8.58
CA GLU A 121 0.54 -9.53 9.30
C GLU A 121 0.23 -8.17 8.66
N LEU A 122 -0.23 -8.16 7.40
CA LEU A 122 -0.69 -6.96 6.71
C LEU A 122 -2.16 -6.64 7.01
N ASN A 123 -2.91 -7.55 7.63
CA ASN A 123 -4.34 -7.37 7.85
C ASN A 123 -4.63 -6.11 8.68
N ARG A 124 -5.65 -5.39 8.25
CA ARG A 124 -6.04 -4.07 8.74
C ARG A 124 -7.43 -4.08 9.34
N ARG A 125 -8.29 -5.08 9.08
CA ARG A 125 -9.68 -5.10 9.60
C ARG A 125 -9.74 -4.86 11.10
N ASP A 126 -8.93 -5.56 11.88
CA ASP A 126 -8.95 -5.45 13.34
C ASP A 126 -8.40 -4.09 13.82
N ALA A 127 -7.39 -3.53 13.13
CA ALA A 127 -6.89 -2.19 13.42
C ALA A 127 -7.94 -1.12 13.13
N LEU A 128 -8.60 -1.20 11.96
CA LEU A 128 -9.68 -0.31 11.56
C LEU A 128 -10.90 -0.44 12.47
N SER A 129 -11.23 -1.63 12.97
CA SER A 129 -12.29 -1.80 13.96
C SER A 129 -12.00 -1.02 15.24
N ARG A 130 -10.74 -0.95 15.69
CA ARG A 130 -10.35 -0.14 16.87
C ARG A 130 -10.37 1.36 16.57
N ASP A 131 -10.06 1.76 15.34
CA ASP A 131 -10.20 3.16 14.92
C ASP A 131 -11.67 3.58 14.92
N LEU A 132 -12.57 2.73 14.43
CA LEU A 132 -14.01 3.00 14.45
C LEU A 132 -14.58 3.03 15.87
N ASP A 133 -14.16 2.11 16.73
CA ASP A 133 -14.48 2.15 18.17
C ASP A 133 -14.03 3.48 18.81
N TYR A 134 -12.80 3.92 18.53
CA TYR A 134 -12.31 5.22 19.03
C TYR A 134 -13.16 6.41 18.57
N PHE A 135 -13.66 6.40 17.33
CA PHE A 135 -14.39 7.55 16.76
C PHE A 135 -15.90 7.54 17.00
N TYR A 136 -16.51 6.37 17.16
CA TYR A 136 -17.97 6.21 17.25
C TYR A 136 -18.43 5.49 18.53
N GLY A 137 -17.51 4.87 19.29
CA GLY A 137 -17.80 4.10 20.50
C GLY A 137 -18.04 2.60 20.23
N GLU A 138 -18.31 1.84 21.30
CA GLU A 138 -18.45 0.38 21.26
C GLU A 138 -19.51 -0.08 20.25
N ASP A 139 -20.61 0.68 20.12
CA ASP A 139 -21.73 0.41 19.21
C ASP A 139 -21.50 0.98 17.79
N TRP A 140 -20.25 1.21 17.37
CA TRP A 140 -19.95 1.87 16.09
C TRP A 140 -20.59 1.16 14.89
N ARG A 141 -20.74 -0.17 14.95
CA ARG A 141 -21.35 -0.99 13.88
C ARG A 141 -22.80 -0.61 13.60
N GLU A 142 -23.52 -0.11 14.60
CA GLU A 142 -24.92 0.32 14.47
C GLU A 142 -25.02 1.76 13.94
N GLN A 143 -23.92 2.53 14.02
CA GLN A 143 -23.88 3.94 13.65
C GLN A 143 -23.35 4.18 12.23
N VAL A 144 -22.58 3.24 11.69
CA VAL A 144 -21.93 3.38 10.39
C VAL A 144 -22.60 2.49 9.34
N SER A 145 -22.52 2.92 8.08
CA SER A 145 -23.03 2.14 6.96
C SER A 145 -22.08 2.24 5.77
N CYS A 146 -22.06 1.17 4.98
CA CYS A 146 -21.28 1.12 3.76
C CYS A 146 -21.86 2.10 2.73
N SER A 147 -21.03 3.04 2.25
CA SER A 147 -21.48 4.00 1.23
C SER A 147 -21.72 3.29 -0.11
N PRO A 148 -22.58 3.81 -1.02
CA PRO A 148 -22.78 3.19 -2.33
C PRO A 148 -21.49 3.04 -3.16
N ALA A 149 -20.52 3.94 -2.98
CA ALA A 149 -19.23 3.85 -3.66
C ALA A 149 -18.34 2.74 -3.08
N THR A 150 -18.30 2.63 -1.75
CA THR A 150 -17.60 1.55 -1.04
C THR A 150 -18.23 0.21 -1.36
N GLN A 151 -19.56 0.14 -1.39
CA GLN A 151 -20.32 -1.08 -1.68
C GLN A 151 -19.97 -1.66 -3.05
N ARG A 152 -19.87 -0.83 -4.10
CA ARG A 152 -19.39 -1.29 -5.41
C ARG A 152 -17.97 -1.84 -5.38
N TYR A 153 -17.11 -1.28 -4.52
CA TYR A 153 -15.75 -1.77 -4.38
C TYR A 153 -15.72 -3.14 -3.67
N VAL A 154 -16.47 -3.26 -2.58
CA VAL A 154 -16.70 -4.53 -1.86
C VAL A 154 -17.23 -5.61 -2.79
N GLU A 155 -18.25 -5.30 -3.60
CA GLU A 155 -18.81 -6.23 -4.59
C GLU A 155 -17.77 -6.70 -5.60
N ARG A 156 -16.93 -5.78 -6.11
CA ARG A 156 -15.85 -6.16 -7.03
C ARG A 156 -14.81 -7.05 -6.37
N ILE A 157 -14.46 -6.78 -5.12
CA ILE A 157 -13.50 -7.61 -4.36
C ILE A 157 -14.03 -9.03 -4.19
N HIS A 158 -15.29 -9.19 -3.77
CA HIS A 158 -15.92 -10.51 -3.65
C HIS A 158 -16.01 -11.21 -5.01
N GLN A 159 -16.39 -10.50 -6.08
CA GLN A 159 -16.42 -11.07 -7.42
C GLN A 159 -15.03 -11.62 -7.82
N VAL A 160 -13.97 -10.82 -7.65
CA VAL A 160 -12.60 -11.25 -7.98
C VAL A 160 -12.17 -12.42 -7.11
N GLY A 161 -12.41 -12.37 -5.80
CA GLY A 161 -12.05 -13.46 -4.88
C GLY A 161 -12.74 -14.78 -5.18
N GLN A 162 -13.94 -14.75 -5.76
CA GLN A 162 -14.73 -15.93 -6.08
C GLN A 162 -14.50 -16.46 -7.50
N GLU A 163 -14.34 -15.56 -8.48
CA GLU A 163 -14.28 -15.92 -9.90
C GLU A 163 -12.86 -15.93 -10.45
N GLU A 164 -11.99 -15.04 -9.98
CA GLU A 164 -10.62 -14.83 -10.51
C GLU A 164 -9.59 -14.64 -9.37
N PRO A 165 -9.37 -15.62 -8.47
CA PRO A 165 -8.59 -15.43 -7.23
C PRO A 165 -7.19 -14.85 -7.41
N VAL A 166 -6.51 -15.18 -8.51
CA VAL A 166 -5.16 -14.67 -8.81
C VAL A 166 -5.17 -13.15 -8.96
N LEU A 167 -6.24 -12.55 -9.49
CA LEU A 167 -6.36 -11.10 -9.64
C LEU A 167 -6.55 -10.35 -8.31
N LEU A 168 -6.80 -11.07 -7.21
CA LEU A 168 -6.86 -10.48 -5.87
C LEU A 168 -5.53 -9.81 -5.48
N VAL A 169 -4.40 -10.23 -6.07
CA VAL A 169 -3.09 -9.55 -5.94
C VAL A 169 -3.17 -8.07 -6.30
N ALA A 170 -3.97 -7.68 -7.30
CA ALA A 170 -4.07 -6.29 -7.72
C ALA A 170 -4.71 -5.42 -6.62
N HIS A 171 -5.71 -5.96 -5.91
CA HIS A 171 -6.35 -5.29 -4.77
C HIS A 171 -5.40 -5.21 -3.57
N ALA A 172 -4.80 -6.34 -3.18
CA ALA A 172 -3.86 -6.41 -2.07
C ALA A 172 -2.64 -5.49 -2.30
N TYR A 173 -2.07 -5.51 -3.50
CA TYR A 173 -0.96 -4.63 -3.89
C TYR A 173 -1.35 -3.15 -3.73
N THR A 174 -2.45 -2.73 -4.34
CA THR A 174 -2.88 -1.33 -4.34
C THR A 174 -3.12 -0.80 -2.92
N ARG A 175 -3.68 -1.64 -2.04
CA ARG A 175 -4.00 -1.26 -0.66
C ARG A 175 -2.78 -1.34 0.25
N TYR A 176 -2.18 -2.50 0.41
CA TYR A 176 -1.10 -2.71 1.38
C TYR A 176 0.17 -1.94 1.02
N MET A 177 0.55 -1.86 -0.26
CA MET A 177 1.72 -1.06 -0.65
C MET A 177 1.48 0.44 -0.46
N GLY A 178 0.25 0.91 -0.66
CA GLY A 178 -0.15 2.28 -0.32
C GLY A 178 0.00 2.58 1.17
N ASP A 179 -0.42 1.67 2.04
CA ASP A 179 -0.34 1.83 3.50
C ASP A 179 1.11 1.86 4.02
N LEU A 180 1.95 0.98 3.48
CA LEU A 180 3.37 0.86 3.84
C LEU A 180 4.22 2.03 3.34
N SER A 181 3.72 2.78 2.36
CA SER A 181 4.41 3.93 1.75
C SER A 181 3.73 5.26 2.13
N GLY A 182 2.80 5.74 1.32
CA GLY A 182 2.09 7.01 1.50
C GLY A 182 1.27 7.06 2.80
N GLY A 183 0.71 5.93 3.21
CA GLY A 183 -0.07 5.79 4.45
C GLY A 183 0.70 6.24 5.69
N GLN A 184 2.03 6.03 5.74
CA GLN A 184 2.87 6.48 6.86
C GLN A 184 2.96 8.00 6.95
N VAL A 185 2.93 8.69 5.81
CA VAL A 185 2.88 10.16 5.76
C VAL A 185 1.48 10.64 6.17
N LEU A 186 0.43 10.03 5.60
CA LEU A 186 -0.95 10.39 5.90
C LEU A 186 -1.28 10.22 7.38
N LYS A 187 -0.83 9.13 8.02
CA LYS A 187 -0.95 8.89 9.46
C LYS A 187 -0.40 10.05 10.29
N LYS A 188 0.83 10.49 10.02
CA LYS A 188 1.46 11.62 10.74
C LYS A 188 0.69 12.93 10.55
N VAL A 189 0.19 13.16 9.33
CA VAL A 189 -0.59 14.37 9.02
C VAL A 189 -1.93 14.34 9.75
N ALA A 190 -2.63 13.20 9.76
CA ALA A 190 -3.88 12.99 10.49
C ALA A 190 -3.70 13.19 11.99
N GLN A 191 -2.68 12.56 12.60
CA GLN A 191 -2.37 12.71 14.03
C GLN A 191 -2.19 14.18 14.42
N ARG A 192 -1.41 14.93 13.64
CA ARG A 192 -1.19 16.36 13.89
C ARG A 192 -2.46 17.20 13.69
N ALA A 193 -3.16 17.00 12.58
CA ALA A 193 -4.29 17.84 12.19
C ALA A 193 -5.52 17.62 13.10
N LEU A 194 -5.76 16.37 13.50
CA LEU A 194 -6.89 15.96 14.35
C LEU A 194 -6.54 15.92 15.84
N LYS A 195 -5.27 16.22 16.20
CA LYS A 195 -4.76 16.18 17.57
C LYS A 195 -4.94 14.80 18.23
N LEU A 196 -4.67 13.73 17.49
CA LEU A 196 -4.76 12.36 17.99
C LEU A 196 -3.60 12.05 18.94
N PRO A 197 -3.80 11.13 19.90
CA PRO A 197 -2.75 10.71 20.82
C PRO A 197 -1.53 10.11 20.12
N SER A 198 -0.34 10.28 20.72
CA SER A 198 0.91 9.67 20.22
C SER A 198 0.96 8.15 20.43
N THR A 199 0.08 7.61 21.27
CA THR A 199 -0.17 6.18 21.53
C THR A 199 -0.78 5.46 20.34
N GLY A 200 -1.33 6.18 19.36
CA GLY A 200 -1.78 5.63 18.08
C GLY A 200 -3.29 5.43 17.96
N GLU A 201 -4.08 5.74 18.99
CA GLU A 201 -5.54 5.63 18.91
C GLU A 201 -6.12 6.52 17.80
N GLY A 202 -7.04 5.95 17.02
CA GLY A 202 -7.68 6.61 15.88
C GLY A 202 -6.86 6.62 14.59
N VAL A 203 -5.69 5.96 14.58
CA VAL A 203 -4.85 5.69 13.39
C VAL A 203 -4.01 4.41 13.59
N TYR A 204 -4.60 3.31 14.05
CA TYR A 204 -3.89 2.06 14.35
C TYR A 204 -3.15 1.46 13.15
#